data_AF-A0A9X9F529-F1
#
_entry.id   AF-A0A9X9F529-F1
#
_cell.length_a   1.000
_cell.length_b   1.000
_cell.length_c   1.000
_cell.angle_alpha   90.00
_cell.angle_beta   90.00
_cell.angle_gamma   90.00
#
_symmetry.space_group_name_H-M   'P 1'
#
loop_
_entity.id
_entity.type
_entity.pdbx_description
1 polymer ?
#
loop_
_entity_poly.entity_id
_entity_poly.type
_entity_poly.pdbx_seq_one_letter_code
_entity_poly.pdbx_strand_id
1 'polypeptide(L)'
;MVTKTKNTSYLTSSVYLTRNLWSGILFGLGLVAFIDETIFHQLLHWHHFYDKSTTDIGLISDGLFHAFSWFATIGSLFIVADLRRRDAFWLKRWWSGLMLGSGGFQLYDGIIQHKLMKIHQIRYVDNVL
;
A
#
# COMPACT_ATOMS: atom_id res chain seq x y z
N MET A 1 -43.69 -12.46 -3.36
CA MET A 1 -42.37 -11.85 -3.60
C MET A 1 -42.02 -11.04 -2.34
N VAL A 2 -41.18 -11.59 -1.44
CA VAL A 2 -40.84 -10.91 -0.19
C VAL A 2 -39.74 -9.89 -0.50
N THR A 3 -40.08 -8.61 -0.50
CA THR A 3 -39.11 -7.52 -0.50
C THR A 3 -38.34 -7.58 0.82
N LYS A 4 -37.11 -8.10 0.77
CA LYS A 4 -36.15 -7.97 1.87
C LYS A 4 -35.83 -6.48 2.00
N THR A 5 -36.51 -5.79 2.90
CA THR A 5 -36.11 -4.48 3.40
C THR A 5 -34.72 -4.64 3.98
N LYS A 6 -33.68 -4.21 3.25
CA LYS A 6 -32.31 -4.17 3.77
C LYS A 6 -32.31 -3.15 4.91
N ASN A 7 -32.37 -3.64 6.15
CA ASN A 7 -32.19 -2.83 7.35
C ASN A 7 -30.84 -2.08 7.22
N THR A 8 -30.91 -0.79 6.95
CA THR A 8 -29.77 0.11 6.72
C THR A 8 -28.87 0.30 7.95
N SER A 9 -29.29 -0.18 9.12
CA SER A 9 -28.58 -0.14 10.40
C SER A 9 -27.23 -0.89 10.39
N TYR A 10 -27.09 -1.97 9.60
CA TYR A 10 -25.84 -2.75 9.57
C TYR A 10 -24.73 -2.13 8.72
N LEU A 11 -25.08 -1.28 7.75
CA LEU A 11 -24.11 -0.66 6.82
C LEU A 11 -23.30 0.49 7.46
N THR A 12 -23.70 0.97 8.64
CA THR A 12 -23.20 2.20 9.25
C THR A 12 -22.58 2.01 10.63
N SER A 13 -22.31 0.77 11.05
CA SER A 13 -21.51 0.56 12.27
C SER A 13 -20.13 1.19 12.10
N SER A 14 -19.71 2.01 13.08
CA SER A 14 -18.39 2.65 13.13
C SER A 14 -17.25 1.65 12.88
N VAL A 15 -17.41 0.41 13.35
CA VAL A 15 -16.46 -0.68 13.11
C VAL A 15 -16.32 -1.00 11.62
N TYR A 16 -17.42 -1.15 10.87
CA TYR A 16 -17.35 -1.45 9.44
C TYR A 16 -16.84 -0.27 8.62
N LEU A 17 -17.17 0.97 8.99
CA LEU A 17 -16.62 2.17 8.35
C LEU A 17 -15.10 2.23 8.49
N THR A 18 -14.61 1.96 9.70
CA THR A 18 -13.19 1.96 10.04
C THR A 18 -12.47 0.83 9.31
N ARG A 19 -13.04 -0.37 9.28
CA ARG A 19 -12.48 -1.53 8.56
C ARG A 19 -12.43 -1.35 7.05
N ASN A 20 -13.45 -0.74 6.44
CA ASN A 20 -13.42 -0.39 5.01
C ASN A 20 -12.30 0.60 4.70
N LEU A 21 -12.11 1.61 5.54
CA LEU A 21 -11.04 2.60 5.35
C LEU A 21 -9.65 1.95 5.51
N TRP A 22 -9.41 1.23 6.60
CA TRP A 22 -8.12 0.61 6.88
C TRP A 22 -7.75 -0.48 5.88
N SER A 23 -8.70 -1.30 5.46
CA SER A 23 -8.43 -2.25 4.37
C SER A 23 -8.06 -1.52 3.07
N GLY A 24 -8.74 -0.42 2.75
CA GLY A 24 -8.32 0.45 1.65
C GLY A 24 -6.87 0.91 1.81
N ILE A 25 -6.52 1.51 2.95
CA ILE A 25 -5.17 2.03 3.23
C ILE A 25 -4.11 0.93 3.07
N LEU A 26 -4.30 -0.22 3.72
CA LEU A 26 -3.36 -1.34 3.66
C LEU A 26 -3.22 -1.88 2.23
N PHE A 27 -4.31 -1.96 1.47
CA PHE A 27 -4.23 -2.37 0.07
C PHE A 27 -3.49 -1.32 -0.78
N GLY A 28 -3.75 -0.03 -0.55
CA GLY A 28 -3.09 1.06 -1.25
C GLY A 28 -1.58 1.10 -1.00
N LEU A 29 -1.16 0.89 0.25
CA LEU A 29 0.25 0.74 0.64
C LEU A 29 0.90 -0.46 -0.06
N GLY A 30 0.26 -1.63 0.04
CA GLY A 30 0.79 -2.86 -0.57
C GLY A 30 0.87 -2.77 -2.09
N LEU A 31 -0.16 -2.23 -2.76
CA LEU A 31 -0.21 -2.09 -4.21
C LEU A 31 0.89 -1.17 -4.74
N VAL A 32 1.04 0.02 -4.16
CA VAL A 32 2.04 0.98 -4.65
C VAL A 32 3.46 0.49 -4.37
N ALA A 33 3.71 -0.09 -3.19
CA ALA A 33 5.00 -0.70 -2.84
C ALA A 33 5.34 -1.89 -3.75
N PHE A 34 4.36 -2.72 -4.10
CA PHE A 34 4.56 -3.83 -5.04
C PHE A 34 4.89 -3.34 -6.44
N ILE A 35 4.17 -2.33 -6.95
CA ILE A 35 4.46 -1.73 -8.26
C ILE A 35 5.87 -1.15 -8.26
N ASP A 36 6.22 -0.41 -7.22
CA ASP A 36 7.51 0.24 -7.09
C ASP A 36 8.65 -0.78 -7.12
N GLU A 37 8.56 -1.80 -6.25
CA GLU A 37 9.57 -2.83 -6.14
C GLU A 37 9.65 -3.71 -7.41
N THR A 38 8.51 -4.12 -7.98
CA THR A 38 8.53 -4.95 -9.19
C THR A 38 9.10 -4.18 -10.38
N ILE A 39 8.60 -2.97 -10.64
CA ILE A 39 8.97 -2.23 -11.85
C ILE A 39 10.33 -1.57 -11.68
N PHE A 40 10.52 -0.79 -10.62
CA PHE A 40 11.71 0.06 -10.50
C PHE A 40 12.89 -0.67 -9.86
N HIS A 41 12.68 -1.60 -8.93
CA HIS A 41 13.78 -2.33 -8.30
C HIS A 41 14.16 -3.58 -9.10
N GLN A 42 13.20 -4.45 -9.40
CA GLN A 42 13.48 -5.75 -10.02
C GLN A 42 13.60 -5.70 -11.54
N LEU A 43 12.65 -5.08 -12.25
CA LEU A 43 12.63 -5.11 -13.71
C LEU A 43 13.59 -4.09 -14.33
N LEU A 44 13.53 -2.84 -13.87
CA LEU A 44 14.33 -1.75 -14.43
C LEU A 44 15.70 -1.60 -13.76
N HIS A 45 15.91 -2.20 -12.58
CA HIS A 45 17.10 -1.99 -11.77
C HIS A 45 17.45 -0.50 -11.66
N TRP A 46 16.41 0.32 -11.45
CA TRP A 46 16.54 1.76 -11.41
C TRP A 46 17.12 2.19 -10.07
N HIS A 47 16.68 1.57 -8.97
CA HIS A 47 17.21 1.84 -7.64
C HIS A 47 16.95 0.67 -6.69
N HIS A 48 17.58 0.72 -5.52
CA HIS A 48 17.35 -0.21 -4.40
C HIS A 48 16.79 0.57 -3.21
N PHE A 49 16.11 -0.14 -2.31
CA PHE A 49 15.49 0.45 -1.13
C PHE A 49 16.52 1.03 -0.16
N TYR A 50 17.65 0.34 0.01
CA TYR A 50 18.78 0.83 0.78
C TYR A 50 20.04 0.91 -0.08
N ASP A 51 20.48 2.14 -0.37
CA ASP A 51 21.58 2.43 -1.30
C ASP A 51 22.89 2.85 -0.62
N LYS A 52 22.91 2.98 0.72
CA LYS A 52 24.11 3.37 1.50
C LYS A 52 25.05 2.20 1.82
N SER A 53 24.91 1.07 1.15
CA SER A 53 25.71 -0.13 1.41
C SER A 53 26.00 -0.91 0.11
N THR A 54 26.31 -2.20 0.22
CA THR A 54 26.57 -3.07 -0.92
C THR A 54 25.27 -3.44 -1.64
N THR A 55 25.40 -3.85 -2.90
CA THR A 55 24.28 -4.35 -3.70
C THR A 55 23.58 -5.53 -3.02
N ASP A 56 24.31 -6.41 -2.34
CA ASP A 56 23.71 -7.53 -1.60
C ASP A 56 22.76 -7.06 -0.48
N ILE A 57 23.16 -6.01 0.26
CA ILE A 57 22.30 -5.41 1.28
C ILE A 57 21.11 -4.70 0.64
N GLY A 58 21.32 -4.02 -0.49
CA GLY A 58 20.23 -3.45 -1.30
C GLY A 58 19.18 -4.49 -1.68
N LEU A 59 19.61 -5.62 -2.22
CA LEU A 59 18.73 -6.75 -2.58
C LEU A 59 17.98 -7.35 -1.39
N ILE A 60 18.65 -7.51 -0.24
CA ILE A 60 17.98 -7.97 0.99
C ILE A 60 16.90 -6.96 1.42
N SER A 61 17.22 -5.66 1.36
CA SER A 61 16.28 -4.61 1.73
C SER A 61 15.07 -4.55 0.79
N ASP A 62 15.28 -4.75 -0.51
CA ASP A 62 14.20 -4.89 -1.50
C ASP A 62 13.29 -6.08 -1.18
N GLY A 63 13.88 -7.23 -0.84
CA GLY A 63 13.11 -8.42 -0.47
C GLY A 63 12.26 -8.22 0.80
N LEU A 64 12.78 -7.53 1.81
CA LEU A 64 12.01 -7.17 3.01
C LEU A 64 10.87 -6.20 2.69
N PHE A 65 11.14 -5.21 1.84
CA PHE A 65 10.14 -4.25 1.39
C PHE A 65 9.04 -4.93 0.55
N HIS A 66 9.40 -5.90 -0.30
CA HIS A 66 8.47 -6.73 -1.05
C HIS A 66 7.62 -7.62 -0.13
N ALA A 67 8.23 -8.23 0.89
CA ALA A 67 7.48 -9.02 1.86
C ALA A 67 6.43 -8.16 2.60
N PHE A 68 6.82 -6.94 3.01
CA PHE A 68 5.89 -5.98 3.60
C PHE A 68 4.72 -5.66 2.66
N SER A 69 4.98 -5.41 1.38
CA SER A 69 3.94 -5.11 0.38
C SER A 69 2.92 -6.25 0.26
N TRP A 70 3.38 -7.51 0.27
CA TRP A 70 2.51 -8.69 0.24
C TRP A 70 1.71 -8.87 1.52
N PHE A 71 2.34 -8.72 2.70
CA PHE A 71 1.61 -8.83 3.97
C PHE A 71 0.50 -7.77 4.08
N ALA A 72 0.78 -6.53 3.67
CA ALA A 72 -0.22 -5.47 3.64
C ALA A 72 -1.37 -5.79 2.66
N THR A 73 -1.04 -6.25 1.45
CA THR A 73 -2.01 -6.61 0.41
C THR A 73 -2.89 -7.78 0.87
N ILE A 74 -2.29 -8.90 1.28
CA ILE A 74 -3.00 -10.11 1.70
C ILE A 74 -3.84 -9.82 2.95
N GLY A 75 -3.26 -9.16 3.95
CA GLY A 75 -3.97 -8.77 5.17
C GLY A 75 -5.19 -7.90 4.87
N SER A 76 -5.06 -6.95 3.94
CA SER A 76 -6.19 -6.17 3.46
C SER A 76 -7.27 -7.02 2.79
N LEU A 77 -6.89 -7.98 1.93
CA LEU A 77 -7.83 -8.86 1.23
C LEU A 77 -8.58 -9.81 2.17
N PHE A 78 -8.00 -10.18 3.32
CA PHE A 78 -8.75 -10.89 4.37
C PHE A 78 -9.82 -10.00 5.01
N ILE A 79 -9.53 -8.71 5.25
CA ILE A 79 -10.52 -7.75 5.77
C ILE A 79 -11.61 -7.48 4.73
N VAL A 80 -11.20 -7.16 3.50
CA VAL A 80 -11.78 -7.59 2.21
C VAL A 80 -12.95 -8.57 2.29
N ALA A 81 -12.55 -9.83 2.34
CA ALA A 81 -13.40 -11.00 2.35
C ALA A 81 -14.38 -11.00 3.53
N ASP A 82 -13.95 -10.66 4.75
CA ASP A 82 -14.85 -10.62 5.90
C ASP A 82 -15.90 -9.51 5.79
N LEU A 83 -15.56 -8.34 5.25
CA LEU A 83 -16.53 -7.26 4.99
C LEU A 83 -17.56 -7.69 3.94
N ARG A 84 -17.13 -8.38 2.87
CA ARG A 84 -18.05 -8.92 1.84
C ARG A 84 -18.95 -10.02 2.41
N ARG A 85 -18.39 -10.95 3.19
CA ARG A 85 -19.15 -12.04 3.84
C ARG A 85 -20.26 -11.53 4.76
N ARG A 86 -20.10 -10.33 5.32
CA ARG A 86 -21.05 -9.67 6.23
C ARG A 86 -21.94 -8.63 5.54
N ASP A 87 -21.95 -8.57 4.20
CA ASP A 87 -22.66 -7.55 3.42
C ASP A 87 -22.33 -6.09 3.83
N ALA A 88 -21.11 -5.86 4.33
CA ALA A 88 -20.66 -4.59 4.91
C ALA A 88 -19.55 -3.90 4.09
N PHE A 89 -19.23 -4.40 2.89
CA PHE A 89 -18.23 -3.79 2.02
C PHE A 89 -18.78 -2.52 1.35
N TRP A 90 -18.06 -1.42 1.54
CA TRP A 90 -18.38 -0.11 0.98
C TRP A 90 -17.27 0.38 0.06
N LEU A 91 -17.46 0.13 -1.23
CA LEU A 91 -16.47 0.39 -2.28
C LEU A 91 -15.93 1.83 -2.29
N LYS A 92 -16.78 2.86 -2.14
CA LYS A 92 -16.33 4.27 -2.13
C LYS A 92 -15.39 4.57 -0.95
N ARG A 93 -15.69 4.03 0.25
CA ARG A 93 -14.84 4.22 1.43
C ARG A 93 -13.54 3.45 1.32
N TRP A 94 -13.59 2.22 0.78
CA TRP A 94 -12.40 1.45 0.49
C TRP A 94 -11.49 2.14 -0.53
N TRP A 95 -12.04 2.66 -1.63
CA TRP A 95 -11.28 3.45 -2.61
C TRP A 95 -10.64 4.70 -2.00
N SER A 96 -11.34 5.41 -1.12
CA SER A 96 -10.75 6.55 -0.40
C SER A 96 -9.55 6.13 0.46
N GLY A 97 -9.63 4.95 1.09
CA GLY A 97 -8.52 4.38 1.84
C GLY A 97 -7.37 3.99 0.92
N LEU A 98 -7.65 3.36 -0.22
CA LEU A 98 -6.64 2.98 -1.22
C LEU A 98 -5.85 4.21 -1.68
N MET A 99 -6.54 5.27 -2.10
CA MET A 99 -5.89 6.52 -2.51
C MET A 99 -5.08 7.16 -1.38
N LEU A 100 -5.61 7.14 -0.16
CA LEU A 100 -4.91 7.67 1.02
C LEU A 100 -3.64 6.86 1.35
N GLY A 101 -3.73 5.53 1.28
CA GLY A 101 -2.58 4.64 1.50
C GLY A 101 -1.52 4.82 0.43
N SER A 102 -1.90 4.75 -0.85
CA SER A 102 -0.96 4.92 -1.96
C SER A 102 -0.32 6.31 -1.97
N GLY A 103 -1.13 7.37 -1.86
CA GLY A 103 -0.60 8.73 -1.81
C GLY A 103 0.24 9.02 -0.56
N GLY A 104 -0.16 8.48 0.59
CA GLY A 104 0.60 8.59 1.84
C GLY A 104 1.97 7.92 1.75
N PHE A 105 2.05 6.75 1.12
CA PHE A 105 3.32 6.09 0.84
C PHE A 105 4.22 6.95 -0.04
N GLN A 106 3.72 7.43 -1.20
CA GLN A 106 4.52 8.25 -2.11
C GLN A 106 5.07 9.51 -1.44
N LEU A 107 4.28 10.15 -0.56
CA LEU A 107 4.73 11.31 0.21
C LEU A 107 5.78 10.93 1.25
N TYR A 108 5.56 9.85 1.99
CA TYR A 108 6.51 9.37 2.98
C TYR A 108 7.84 8.99 2.33
N ASP A 109 7.81 8.14 1.32
CA ASP A 109 9.00 7.70 0.60
C ASP A 109 9.73 8.88 -0.05
N GLY A 110 9.02 9.68 -0.87
CA GLY A 110 9.61 10.80 -1.58
C GLY A 110 10.17 11.92 -0.69
N ILE A 111 9.60 12.15 0.51
CA ILE A 111 10.08 13.21 1.42
C ILE A 111 11.06 12.65 2.45
N ILE A 112 10.70 11.57 3.13
CA ILE A 112 11.48 11.05 4.25
C ILE A 112 12.64 10.21 3.73
N GLN A 113 12.38 9.20 2.89
CA GLN A 113 13.41 8.25 2.47
C GLN A 113 14.32 8.84 1.40
N HIS A 114 13.73 9.50 0.40
CA HIS A 114 14.45 10.14 -0.68
C HIS A 114 15.10 11.48 -0.28
N LYS A 115 14.36 12.43 0.29
CA LYS A 115 14.92 13.79 0.51
C LYS A 115 15.63 13.97 1.85
N LEU A 116 15.02 13.52 2.94
CA LEU A 116 15.55 13.75 4.29
C LEU A 116 16.67 12.76 4.62
N MET A 117 16.40 11.46 4.47
CA MET A 117 17.32 10.39 4.85
C MET A 117 18.33 10.05 3.74
N LYS A 118 17.94 10.24 2.47
CA LYS A 118 18.73 9.90 1.28
C LYS A 118 19.23 8.45 1.28
N ILE A 119 18.36 7.51 1.65
CA ILE A 119 18.67 6.06 1.74
C ILE A 119 18.12 5.23 0.59
N HIS A 120 17.22 5.83 -0.19
CA HIS A 120 16.52 5.23 -1.31
C HIS A 120 16.61 6.30 -2.38
N GLN A 121 17.57 6.25 -3.31
CA GLN A 121 17.75 7.29 -4.34
C GLN A 121 17.53 6.71 -5.73
N ILE A 122 16.75 7.43 -6.55
CA ILE A 122 16.59 7.16 -7.97
C ILE A 122 17.90 7.56 -8.64
N ARG A 123 18.64 6.61 -9.25
CA ARG A 123 19.94 6.76 -9.97
C ARG A 123 20.57 8.16 -9.91
N TYR A 124 21.76 8.25 -9.32
CA TYR A 124 22.62 9.42 -9.49
C TYR A 124 22.94 9.60 -10.97
N VAL A 125 22.23 10.52 -11.62
CA VAL A 125 22.68 11.07 -12.89
C VAL A 125 23.63 12.20 -12.51
N ASP A 126 24.84 12.20 -13.07
CA ASP A 126 25.67 13.40 -13.06
C ASP A 126 24.80 14.52 -13.62
N ASN A 127 24.49 15.54 -12.81
CA ASN A 127 23.56 16.66 -13.08
C ASN A 127 22.08 16.46 -12.68
N VAL A 128 21.82 16.19 -11.40
CA VAL A 128 20.58 16.65 -10.76
C VAL A 128 20.93 17.76 -9.78
N LEU A 129 21.13 18.95 -10.36
CA LEU A 129 21.62 20.23 -9.78
C LEU A 129 23.12 20.29 -9.44
#